data_AF-A0A0F7YS51-F1
#
_entry.id   AF-A0A0F7YS51-F1
#
_cell.length_a   1.000
_cell.length_b   1.000
_cell.length_c   1.000
_cell.angle_alpha   90.00
_cell.angle_beta   90.00
_cell.angle_gamma   90.00
#
_symmetry.space_group_name_H-M   'P 1'
#
loop_
_entity.id
_entity.type
_entity.pdbx_description
1 polymer ?
#
loop_
_entity_poly.entity_id
_entity_poly.type
_entity_poly.pdbx_seq_one_letter_code
_entity_poly.pdbx_strand_id
1 'polypeptide(L)'
;MLMVLGVVGISYREAALKERERAIQYLQSFEKNLFLAQRFLGKGGAFIPLLTCHRAELYYYSESPEIAQAALLSELTSQGIRPYRHRGLSCFTHLFQVTSGIDSLIFGETEIQGQVKRAYLKGSKERELPFDLHFLFQKALKEGKEYRSRIGFPDHQVTIESVVQEILLSYDKSIYTNFLFVGYSDINRKVAAYLYQHGYHRITFCSRQQVTAPYRTLSRETLSFRQPYDVIFFGSSESASQFSDLSCESLASIPKRIVFDFNVPRTFLWKETPTGFVYLDIDFISECVQKRLQCTKEGVNKAKLLLTCAAKKQWEIYEKKSSHITQRQISSPRIPSVLSY
;
A
#
# COMPACT_ATOMS: atom_id res chain seq x y z
N MET A 1 23.08 12.63 -18.64
CA MET A 1 21.64 12.51 -18.91
C MET A 1 20.92 12.52 -17.57
N LEU A 2 20.03 13.48 -17.33
CA LEU A 2 19.43 13.69 -16.01
C LEU A 2 18.43 12.56 -15.70
N MET A 3 18.71 11.77 -14.67
CA MET A 3 17.81 10.71 -14.18
C MET A 3 16.68 11.33 -13.35
N VAL A 4 15.80 12.09 -14.00
CA VAL A 4 14.77 12.93 -13.36
C VAL A 4 13.71 12.18 -12.56
N LEU A 5 13.60 10.86 -12.75
CA LEU A 5 12.68 9.99 -12.02
C LEU A 5 13.38 9.21 -10.91
N GLY A 6 12.73 9.14 -9.76
CA GLY A 6 13.17 8.30 -8.65
C GLY A 6 12.05 7.84 -7.75
N VAL A 7 12.40 6.94 -6.85
CA VAL A 7 11.56 6.49 -5.74
C VAL A 7 12.41 6.41 -4.48
N VAL A 8 11.85 6.90 -3.38
CA VAL A 8 12.29 6.61 -2.02
C VAL A 8 11.16 5.88 -1.32
N GLY A 9 11.48 4.88 -0.51
CA GLY A 9 10.42 4.13 0.15
C GLY A 9 10.92 3.10 1.13
N ILE A 10 9.96 2.38 1.68
CA ILE A 10 10.12 1.33 2.67
C ILE A 10 9.11 0.22 2.38
N SER A 11 9.49 -1.02 2.65
CA SER A 11 8.68 -2.21 2.47
C SER A 11 8.77 -3.14 3.69
N TYR A 12 7.80 -4.04 3.79
CA TYR A 12 7.75 -5.06 4.83
C TYR A 12 8.96 -6.01 4.85
N ARG A 13 9.76 -6.08 3.77
CA ARG A 13 10.91 -6.99 3.70
C ARG A 13 12.09 -6.52 4.54
N GLU A 14 12.28 -5.21 4.63
CA GLU A 14 13.46 -4.60 5.25
C GLU A 14 13.16 -3.77 6.49
N ALA A 15 11.88 -3.57 6.82
CA ALA A 15 11.49 -2.69 7.90
C ALA A 15 10.36 -3.22 8.77
N ALA A 16 10.52 -3.00 10.07
CA ALA A 16 9.51 -3.28 11.07
C ALA A 16 8.24 -2.44 10.84
N LEU A 17 7.09 -2.94 11.31
CA LEU A 17 5.81 -2.25 11.24
C LEU A 17 5.92 -0.78 11.67
N LYS A 18 6.52 -0.50 12.84
CA LYS A 18 6.65 0.86 13.39
C LYS A 18 7.34 1.85 12.45
N GLU A 19 8.34 1.42 11.69
CA GLU A 19 9.01 2.29 10.70
C GLU A 19 8.09 2.57 9.51
N ARG A 20 7.32 1.57 9.07
CA ARG A 20 6.34 1.73 7.98
C ARG A 20 5.18 2.64 8.38
N GLU A 21 4.71 2.54 9.62
CA GLU A 21 3.68 3.44 10.16
C GLU A 21 4.14 4.91 10.10
N ARG A 22 5.37 5.18 10.54
CA ARG A 22 5.98 6.53 10.47
C ARG A 22 6.11 7.01 9.02
N ALA A 23 6.56 6.15 8.12
CA ALA A 23 6.69 6.48 6.71
C ALA A 23 5.34 6.81 6.07
N ILE A 24 4.29 6.03 6.34
CA ILE A 24 2.93 6.31 5.84
C ILE A 24 2.43 7.65 6.40
N GLN A 25 2.55 7.89 7.70
CA GLN A 25 2.13 9.15 8.32
C GLN A 25 2.85 10.36 7.73
N TYR A 26 4.17 10.24 7.55
CA TYR A 26 4.98 11.29 6.94
C TYR A 26 4.56 11.55 5.49
N LEU A 27 4.46 10.51 4.66
CA LEU A 27 4.10 10.66 3.25
C LEU A 27 2.65 11.12 3.04
N GLN A 28 1.71 10.77 3.94
CA GLN A 28 0.36 11.35 3.94
C GLN A 28 0.38 12.86 4.24
N SER A 29 1.24 13.28 5.17
CA SER A 29 1.42 14.69 5.50
C SER A 29 2.09 15.45 4.35
N PHE A 30 3.08 14.83 3.71
CA PHE A 30 3.73 15.32 2.50
C PHE A 30 2.74 15.48 1.35
N GLU A 31 1.85 14.50 1.15
CA GLU A 31 0.82 14.54 0.10
C GLU A 31 -0.13 15.73 0.26
N LYS A 32 -0.46 16.09 1.51
CA LYS A 32 -1.35 17.22 1.85
C LYS A 32 -0.65 18.58 1.82
N ASN A 33 0.69 18.63 1.84
CA ASN A 33 1.46 19.87 1.92
C ASN A 33 2.28 20.08 0.64
N LEU A 34 1.68 20.75 -0.34
CA LEU A 34 2.33 21.02 -1.63
C LEU A 34 3.59 21.87 -1.49
N PHE A 35 3.64 22.79 -0.52
CA PHE A 35 4.82 23.61 -0.27
C PHE A 35 6.01 22.76 0.21
N LEU A 36 5.74 21.79 1.10
CA LEU A 36 6.74 20.82 1.51
C LEU A 36 7.26 20.04 0.30
N ALA A 37 6.36 19.56 -0.57
CA ALA A 37 6.77 18.84 -1.77
C ALA A 37 7.65 19.67 -2.71
N GLN A 38 7.31 20.95 -2.95
CA GLN A 38 8.11 21.85 -3.77
C GLN A 38 9.49 22.14 -3.15
N ARG A 39 9.59 22.22 -1.82
CA ARG A 39 10.88 22.37 -1.13
C ARG A 39 11.83 21.22 -1.42
N PHE A 40 11.32 20.00 -1.53
CA PHE A 40 12.15 18.82 -1.81
C PHE A 40 12.37 18.58 -3.31
N LEU A 41 11.37 18.81 -4.15
CA LEU A 41 11.38 18.40 -5.56
C LEU A 41 11.66 19.54 -6.55
N GLY A 42 11.63 20.79 -6.09
CA GLY A 42 11.73 21.99 -6.92
C GLY A 42 10.38 22.46 -7.47
N LYS A 43 10.36 23.63 -8.13
CA LYS A 43 9.14 24.25 -8.66
C LYS A 43 8.43 23.41 -9.73
N GLY A 44 9.17 22.66 -10.55
CA GLY A 44 8.64 21.71 -11.53
C GLY A 44 8.48 20.28 -11.00
N GLY A 45 8.71 20.06 -9.70
CA GLY A 45 8.66 18.74 -9.09
C GLY A 45 7.25 18.18 -8.99
N ALA A 46 7.11 16.88 -9.24
CA ALA A 46 5.82 16.17 -9.14
C ALA A 46 6.01 14.82 -8.46
N PHE A 47 4.94 14.25 -7.89
CA PHE A 47 5.04 13.00 -7.15
C PHE A 47 3.73 12.22 -7.08
N ILE A 48 3.87 10.92 -6.85
CA ILE A 48 2.79 9.96 -6.60
C ILE A 48 3.18 9.11 -5.38
N PRO A 49 2.48 9.25 -4.24
CA PRO A 49 2.66 8.34 -3.12
C PRO A 49 1.92 7.02 -3.38
N LEU A 50 2.59 5.90 -3.15
CA LEU A 50 2.02 4.57 -3.09
C LEU A 50 2.08 4.07 -1.65
N LEU A 51 0.93 4.13 -0.97
CA LEU A 51 0.79 3.78 0.44
C LEU A 51 -0.11 2.56 0.55
N THR A 52 0.43 1.49 1.13
CA THR A 52 -0.26 0.22 1.35
C THR A 52 0.07 -0.30 2.75
N CYS A 53 -0.58 -1.38 3.18
CA CYS A 53 -0.23 -2.02 4.45
C CYS A 53 1.16 -2.67 4.44
N HIS A 54 1.79 -2.87 3.28
CA HIS A 54 3.10 -3.54 3.12
C HIS A 54 4.21 -2.63 2.61
N ARG A 55 3.90 -1.45 2.08
CA ARG A 55 4.90 -0.50 1.58
C ARG A 55 4.44 0.95 1.66
N ALA A 56 5.41 1.85 1.77
CA ALA A 56 5.23 3.29 1.65
C ALA A 56 6.31 3.83 0.71
N GLU A 57 5.91 4.27 -0.47
CA GLU A 57 6.80 4.73 -1.53
C GLU A 57 6.38 6.10 -2.05
N LEU A 58 7.36 6.95 -2.33
CA LEU A 58 7.16 8.23 -3.00
C LEU A 58 7.87 8.19 -4.35
N TYR A 59 7.12 7.99 -5.42
CA TYR A 59 7.63 8.16 -6.78
C TYR A 59 7.63 9.64 -7.10
N TYR A 60 8.75 10.15 -7.59
CA TYR A 60 8.90 11.57 -7.86
C TYR A 60 9.59 11.85 -9.19
N TYR A 61 9.29 13.05 -9.69
CA TYR A 61 10.00 13.74 -10.74
C TYR A 61 10.66 14.98 -10.15
N SER A 62 11.93 15.22 -10.51
CA SER A 62 12.64 16.47 -10.21
C SER A 62 13.68 16.75 -11.28
N GLU A 63 13.87 18.04 -11.58
CA GLU A 63 14.94 18.52 -12.45
C GLU A 63 16.33 18.35 -11.82
N SER A 64 16.40 18.25 -10.48
CA SER A 64 17.62 18.02 -9.70
C SER A 64 17.49 16.74 -8.86
N PRO A 65 17.44 15.56 -9.50
CA PRO A 65 17.04 14.31 -8.87
C PRO A 65 18.01 13.82 -7.79
N GLU A 66 19.30 14.12 -7.89
CA GLU A 66 20.32 13.85 -6.86
C GLU A 66 20.00 14.60 -5.56
N ILE A 67 19.73 15.91 -5.67
CA ILE A 67 19.45 16.80 -4.54
C ILE A 67 18.12 16.41 -3.90
N ALA A 68 17.08 16.20 -4.72
CA ALA A 68 15.78 15.76 -4.26
C ALA A 68 15.86 14.43 -3.52
N GLN A 69 16.59 13.45 -4.07
CA GLN A 69 16.80 12.16 -3.42
C GLN A 69 17.51 12.31 -2.07
N ALA A 70 18.63 13.03 -2.03
CA ALA A 70 19.40 13.22 -0.81
C ALA A 70 18.58 13.91 0.29
N ALA A 71 17.82 14.95 -0.09
CA ALA A 71 16.96 15.67 0.84
C ALA A 71 15.83 14.79 1.38
N LEU A 72 15.15 14.03 0.52
CA LEU A 72 14.10 13.09 0.94
C LEU A 72 14.64 11.98 1.84
N LEU A 73 15.81 11.43 1.54
CA LEU A 73 16.46 10.41 2.38
C LEU A 73 16.82 10.98 3.75
N SER A 74 17.47 12.15 3.78
CA SER A 74 17.83 12.81 5.03
C SER A 74 16.62 13.06 5.90
N GLU A 75 15.52 13.52 5.31
CA GLU A 75 14.27 13.78 6.01
C GLU A 75 13.68 12.48 6.58
N LEU A 76 13.50 11.45 5.76
CA LEU A 76 12.97 10.16 6.22
C LEU A 76 13.87 9.53 7.30
N THR A 77 15.19 9.60 7.15
CA THR A 77 16.14 9.13 8.17
C THR A 77 16.04 9.93 9.48
N SER A 78 15.79 11.23 9.43
CA SER A 78 15.55 12.04 10.63
C SER A 78 14.28 11.61 11.39
N GLN A 79 13.30 11.04 10.68
CA GLN A 79 12.10 10.42 11.27
C GLN A 79 12.36 8.99 11.80
N GLY A 80 13.61 8.53 11.79
CA GLY A 80 14.00 7.19 12.21
C GLY A 80 13.58 6.10 11.24
N ILE A 81 13.42 6.43 9.95
CA ILE A 81 13.09 5.49 8.87
C ILE A 81 14.37 5.12 8.12
N ARG A 82 14.53 3.86 7.73
CA ARG A 82 15.63 3.40 6.85
C ARG A 82 15.13 3.16 5.42
N PRO A 83 14.98 4.21 4.60
CA PRO A 83 14.44 4.05 3.26
C PRO A 83 15.45 3.44 2.28
N TYR A 84 14.96 2.64 1.34
CA TYR A 84 15.69 2.37 0.10
C TYR A 84 15.45 3.47 -0.93
N ARG A 85 16.24 3.42 -2.02
CA ARG A 85 16.14 4.38 -3.11
C ARG A 85 16.45 3.75 -4.46
N HIS A 86 15.72 4.18 -5.48
CA HIS A 86 16.02 3.84 -6.87
C HIS A 86 15.87 5.08 -7.76
N ARG A 87 16.65 5.16 -8.85
CA ARG A 87 16.57 6.24 -9.84
C ARG A 87 16.63 5.69 -11.26
N GLY A 88 16.04 6.41 -12.19
CA GLY A 88 16.01 6.07 -13.62
C GLY A 88 15.58 4.62 -13.87
N LEU A 89 16.41 3.84 -14.59
CA LEU A 89 16.11 2.45 -14.89
C LEU A 89 15.77 1.60 -13.65
N SER A 90 16.48 1.77 -12.53
CA SER A 90 16.17 1.03 -11.31
C SER A 90 14.79 1.39 -10.74
N CYS A 91 14.34 2.64 -10.92
CA CYS A 91 12.99 3.06 -10.53
C CYS A 91 11.92 2.39 -11.41
N PHE A 92 12.18 2.24 -12.72
CA PHE A 92 11.30 1.49 -13.63
C PHE A 92 11.22 0.02 -13.22
N THR A 93 12.37 -0.62 -13.05
CA THR A 93 12.47 -2.02 -12.64
C THR A 93 11.72 -2.26 -11.34
N HIS A 94 11.92 -1.39 -10.34
CA HIS A 94 11.22 -1.47 -9.06
C HIS A 94 9.70 -1.43 -9.23
N LEU A 95 9.16 -0.37 -9.86
CA LEU A 95 7.71 -0.24 -10.01
C LEU A 95 7.09 -1.41 -10.81
N PHE A 96 7.82 -1.98 -11.78
CA PHE A 96 7.36 -3.13 -12.55
C PHE A 96 7.29 -4.40 -11.66
N GLN A 97 8.30 -4.62 -10.81
CA GLN A 97 8.31 -5.71 -9.83
C GLN A 97 7.20 -5.54 -8.78
N VAL A 98 6.92 -4.31 -8.35
CA VAL A 98 5.78 -4.02 -7.47
C VAL A 98 4.45 -4.30 -8.17
N THR A 99 4.23 -3.70 -9.34
CA THR A 99 2.95 -3.74 -10.06
C THR A 99 2.59 -5.15 -10.57
N SER A 100 3.58 -5.99 -10.79
CA SER A 100 3.40 -7.41 -11.19
C SER A 100 3.05 -8.34 -10.03
N GLY A 101 3.17 -7.91 -8.77
CA GLY A 101 2.96 -8.76 -7.60
C GLY A 101 4.20 -9.58 -7.18
N ILE A 102 5.30 -9.52 -7.93
CA ILE A 102 6.55 -10.26 -7.58
C ILE A 102 7.16 -9.74 -6.29
N ASP A 103 7.06 -8.44 -6.04
CA ASP A 103 7.56 -7.82 -4.82
C ASP A 103 6.50 -7.78 -3.69
N SER A 104 5.44 -8.58 -3.76
CA SER A 104 4.38 -8.57 -2.74
C SER A 104 4.60 -9.63 -1.66
N LEU A 105 3.83 -9.56 -0.56
CA LEU A 105 3.84 -10.58 0.51
C LEU A 105 3.50 -11.96 -0.05
N ILE A 106 2.43 -12.03 -0.84
CA ILE A 106 2.02 -13.21 -1.57
C ILE A 106 2.49 -13.01 -3.01
N PHE A 107 3.39 -13.89 -3.46
CA PHE A 107 4.01 -13.79 -4.78
C PHE A 107 2.97 -13.84 -5.90
N GLY A 108 2.78 -12.75 -6.63
CA GLY A 108 1.87 -12.69 -7.77
C GLY A 108 0.43 -12.31 -7.45
N GLU A 109 0.18 -11.78 -6.25
CA GLU A 109 -1.12 -11.20 -5.91
C GLU A 109 -1.51 -10.05 -6.87
N THR A 110 -2.82 -9.84 -7.03
CA THR A 110 -3.40 -8.92 -8.04
C THR A 110 -3.85 -7.58 -7.46
N GLU A 111 -3.97 -7.46 -6.14
CA GLU A 111 -4.37 -6.28 -5.41
C GLU A 111 -3.38 -5.12 -5.55
N ILE A 112 -2.07 -5.37 -5.47
CA ILE A 112 -1.07 -4.30 -5.63
C ILE A 112 -1.21 -3.56 -6.95
N GLN A 113 -1.59 -4.23 -8.04
CA GLN A 113 -1.83 -3.56 -9.32
C GLN A 113 -2.99 -2.57 -9.20
N GLY A 114 -4.08 -2.97 -8.52
CA GLY A 114 -5.20 -2.10 -8.23
C GLY A 114 -4.79 -0.90 -7.39
N GLN A 115 -3.98 -1.12 -6.35
CA GLN A 115 -3.44 -0.07 -5.49
C GLN A 115 -2.54 0.91 -6.26
N VAL A 116 -1.63 0.42 -7.11
CA VAL A 116 -0.79 1.25 -8.01
C VAL A 116 -1.66 2.07 -8.96
N LYS A 117 -2.70 1.45 -9.56
CA LYS A 117 -3.62 2.14 -10.45
C LYS A 117 -4.36 3.27 -9.72
N ARG A 118 -4.86 3.01 -8.51
CA ARG A 118 -5.55 4.03 -7.70
C ARG A 118 -4.61 5.17 -7.30
N ALA A 119 -3.38 4.87 -6.89
CA ALA A 119 -2.36 5.88 -6.56
C ALA A 119 -2.06 6.78 -7.77
N TYR A 120 -1.86 6.19 -8.94
CA TYR A 120 -1.65 6.92 -10.20
C TYR A 120 -2.84 7.82 -10.55
N LEU A 121 -4.07 7.28 -10.54
CA LEU A 121 -5.27 8.04 -10.88
C LEU A 121 -5.52 9.18 -9.88
N LYS A 122 -5.28 8.94 -8.58
CA LYS A 122 -5.37 9.99 -7.55
C LYS A 122 -4.36 11.09 -7.82
N GLY A 123 -3.08 10.74 -7.99
CA GLY A 123 -2.02 11.72 -8.27
C GLY A 123 -2.29 12.53 -9.54
N SER A 124 -2.76 11.88 -10.61
CA SER A 124 -3.10 12.54 -11.88
C SER A 124 -4.33 13.44 -11.79
N LYS A 125 -5.23 13.21 -10.83
CA LYS A 125 -6.41 14.05 -10.59
C LYS A 125 -6.07 15.26 -9.72
N GLU A 126 -5.19 15.07 -8.74
CA GLU A 126 -4.85 16.09 -7.75
C GLU A 126 -3.72 17.02 -8.19
N ARG A 127 -2.89 16.60 -9.16
CA ARG A 127 -1.69 17.33 -9.59
C ARG A 127 -1.49 17.21 -11.10
N GLU A 128 -0.89 18.22 -11.69
CA GLU A 128 -0.34 18.12 -13.04
C GLU A 128 0.91 17.23 -12.98
N LEU A 129 0.85 16.08 -13.65
CA LEU A 129 1.97 15.15 -13.70
C LEU A 129 2.75 15.34 -15.01
N PRO A 130 4.09 15.35 -14.97
CA PRO A 130 4.89 15.38 -16.17
C PRO A 130 4.74 14.07 -16.95
N PHE A 131 5.10 14.13 -18.24
CA PHE A 131 5.15 12.98 -19.13
C PHE A 131 5.86 11.77 -18.50
N ASP A 132 6.93 12.02 -17.74
CA ASP A 132 7.80 11.03 -17.17
C ASP A 132 7.06 10.12 -16.16
N LEU A 133 6.26 10.71 -15.26
CA LEU A 133 5.45 9.96 -14.29
C LEU A 133 4.28 9.24 -14.98
N HIS A 134 3.63 9.88 -15.97
CA HIS A 134 2.61 9.22 -16.77
C HIS A 134 3.16 7.99 -17.49
N PHE A 135 4.32 8.11 -18.14
CA PHE A 135 4.95 7.03 -18.87
C PHE A 135 5.31 5.88 -17.93
N LEU A 136 5.99 6.18 -16.82
CA LEU A 136 6.40 5.18 -15.83
C LEU A 136 5.21 4.36 -15.32
N PHE A 137 4.16 5.01 -14.81
CA PHE A 137 3.02 4.31 -14.21
C PHE A 137 2.17 3.55 -15.24
N GLN A 138 1.91 4.16 -16.40
CA GLN A 138 1.11 3.48 -17.45
C GLN A 138 1.84 2.25 -18.00
N LYS A 139 3.17 2.34 -18.19
CA LYS A 139 3.96 1.17 -18.61
C LYS A 139 4.05 0.12 -17.53
N ALA A 140 4.27 0.50 -16.27
CA ALA A 140 4.27 -0.48 -15.18
C ALA A 140 2.93 -1.22 -15.06
N LEU A 141 1.80 -0.52 -15.17
CA LEU A 141 0.46 -1.10 -15.15
C LEU A 141 0.23 -2.07 -16.32
N LYS A 142 0.70 -1.70 -17.52
CA LYS A 142 0.61 -2.53 -18.73
C LYS A 142 1.48 -3.78 -18.60
N GLU A 143 2.77 -3.60 -18.36
CA GLU A 143 3.77 -4.68 -18.31
C GLU A 143 3.51 -5.62 -17.13
N GLY A 144 3.08 -5.07 -15.99
CA GLY A 144 2.64 -5.86 -14.85
C GLY A 144 1.44 -6.75 -15.20
N LYS A 145 0.43 -6.22 -15.92
CA LYS A 145 -0.72 -7.01 -16.40
C LYS A 145 -0.27 -8.12 -17.35
N GLU A 146 0.52 -7.77 -18.37
CA GLU A 146 0.99 -8.71 -19.38
C GLU A 146 1.82 -9.83 -18.75
N TYR A 147 2.69 -9.51 -17.79
CA TYR A 147 3.48 -10.48 -17.06
C TYR A 147 2.60 -11.55 -16.40
N ARG A 148 1.55 -11.13 -15.65
CA ARG A 148 0.66 -12.10 -14.98
C ARG A 148 -0.07 -12.98 -15.99
N SER A 149 -0.59 -12.38 -17.05
CA SER A 149 -1.34 -13.09 -18.08
C SER A 149 -0.50 -14.13 -18.81
N ARG A 150 0.82 -13.92 -18.93
CA ARG A 150 1.72 -14.84 -19.64
C ARG A 150 2.31 -15.93 -18.75
N ILE A 151 2.71 -15.57 -17.53
CA ILE A 151 3.44 -16.50 -16.66
C ILE A 151 2.49 -17.43 -15.92
N GLY A 152 1.28 -16.94 -15.57
CA GLY A 152 0.42 -17.62 -14.61
C GLY A 152 1.09 -17.66 -13.24
N PHE A 153 0.40 -17.24 -12.19
CA PHE A 153 0.90 -17.52 -10.85
C PHE A 153 0.32 -18.86 -10.39
N PRO A 154 1.09 -19.67 -9.64
CA PRO A 154 0.52 -20.86 -9.01
C PRO A 154 -0.72 -20.46 -8.22
N ASP A 155 -1.74 -21.33 -8.19
CA ASP A 155 -2.88 -21.13 -7.29
C ASP A 155 -2.33 -20.92 -5.88
N HIS A 156 -2.62 -19.75 -5.31
CA HIS A 156 -2.13 -19.36 -3.99
C HIS A 156 -2.85 -20.19 -2.93
N GLN A 157 -2.35 -21.39 -2.62
CA GLN A 157 -2.89 -22.21 -1.52
C GLN A 157 -2.83 -21.48 -0.17
N VAL A 158 -1.92 -20.50 -0.04
CA VAL A 158 -1.75 -19.68 1.15
C VAL A 158 -2.16 -18.25 0.83
N THR A 159 -3.20 -17.76 1.51
CA THR A 159 -3.66 -16.38 1.43
C THR A 159 -3.77 -15.78 2.84
N ILE A 160 -3.97 -14.47 2.93
CA ILE A 160 -4.24 -13.81 4.23
C ILE A 160 -5.49 -14.40 4.86
N GLU A 161 -6.52 -14.62 4.04
CA GLU A 161 -7.82 -15.12 4.48
C GLU A 161 -7.75 -16.55 5.00
N SER A 162 -6.98 -17.43 4.34
CA SER A 162 -6.79 -18.81 4.83
C SER A 162 -5.98 -18.88 6.12
N VAL A 163 -4.97 -18.02 6.28
CA VAL A 163 -4.22 -17.88 7.54
C VAL A 163 -5.10 -17.33 8.66
N VAL A 164 -5.95 -16.34 8.38
CA VAL A 164 -6.92 -15.84 9.37
C VAL A 164 -7.84 -16.96 9.84
N GLN A 165 -8.39 -17.76 8.92
CA GLN A 165 -9.26 -18.89 9.29
C GLN A 165 -8.53 -19.93 10.15
N GLU A 166 -7.28 -20.27 9.82
CA GLU A 166 -6.48 -21.18 10.64
C GLU A 166 -6.28 -20.64 12.06
N ILE A 167 -5.94 -19.35 12.19
CA ILE A 167 -5.79 -18.71 13.49
C ILE A 167 -7.10 -18.82 14.28
N LEU A 168 -8.25 -18.52 13.65
CA LEU A 168 -9.56 -18.67 14.29
C LEU A 168 -9.78 -20.09 14.83
N LEU A 169 -9.48 -21.11 14.02
CA LEU A 169 -9.59 -22.51 14.43
C LEU A 169 -8.66 -22.86 15.60
N SER A 170 -7.42 -22.34 15.62
CA SER A 170 -6.46 -22.56 16.71
C SER A 170 -6.89 -21.96 18.06
N TYR A 171 -7.82 -21.01 18.03
CA TYR A 171 -8.44 -20.38 19.21
C TYR A 171 -9.87 -20.88 19.47
N ASP A 172 -10.21 -22.08 18.97
CA ASP A 172 -11.50 -22.74 19.13
C ASP A 172 -12.71 -21.91 18.62
N LYS A 173 -12.49 -21.03 17.63
CA LYS A 173 -13.58 -20.27 17.01
C LYS A 173 -14.29 -21.14 15.98
N SER A 174 -15.60 -21.32 16.18
CA SER A 174 -16.47 -22.12 15.31
C SER A 174 -17.24 -21.25 14.30
N ILE A 175 -17.99 -21.87 13.40
CA ILE A 175 -18.89 -21.17 12.44
C ILE A 175 -19.95 -20.28 13.11
N TYR A 176 -20.19 -20.45 14.42
CA TYR A 176 -21.12 -19.63 15.22
C TYR A 176 -20.49 -18.37 15.82
N THR A 177 -19.21 -18.12 15.55
CA THR A 177 -18.46 -16.93 15.99
C THR A 177 -19.09 -15.65 15.45
N ASN A 178 -19.27 -14.65 16.31
CA ASN A 178 -19.77 -13.33 15.92
C ASN A 178 -18.61 -12.43 15.50
N PHE A 179 -18.62 -11.99 14.24
CA PHE A 179 -17.57 -11.14 13.68
C PHE A 179 -18.03 -9.69 13.55
N LEU A 180 -17.16 -8.77 13.95
CA LEU A 180 -17.25 -7.35 13.64
C LEU A 180 -16.12 -6.96 12.69
N PHE A 181 -16.46 -6.34 11.57
CA PHE A 181 -15.52 -5.69 10.67
C PHE A 181 -15.69 -4.18 10.76
N VAL A 182 -14.64 -3.48 11.20
CA VAL A 182 -14.59 -2.02 11.24
C VAL A 182 -13.88 -1.53 9.98
N GLY A 183 -14.65 -0.92 9.08
CA GLY A 183 -14.23 -0.53 7.74
C GLY A 183 -14.51 -1.58 6.67
N TYR A 184 -14.56 -1.13 5.41
CA TYR A 184 -14.82 -1.95 4.22
C TYR A 184 -13.64 -1.93 3.23
N SER A 185 -12.42 -2.04 3.76
CA SER A 185 -11.19 -2.13 2.98
C SER A 185 -11.12 -3.40 2.11
N ASP A 186 -10.22 -3.42 1.13
CA ASP A 186 -9.99 -4.58 0.25
C ASP A 186 -9.68 -5.86 1.05
N ILE A 187 -8.86 -5.76 2.09
CA ILE A 187 -8.54 -6.90 2.99
C ILE A 187 -9.76 -7.36 3.80
N ASN A 188 -10.51 -6.45 4.42
CA ASN A 188 -11.71 -6.81 5.18
C ASN A 188 -12.75 -7.50 4.31
N ARG A 189 -12.95 -6.99 3.08
CA ARG A 189 -13.88 -7.58 2.11
C ARG A 189 -13.50 -9.01 1.75
N LYS A 190 -12.21 -9.26 1.48
CA LYS A 190 -11.74 -10.60 1.12
C LYS A 190 -11.84 -11.57 2.30
N VAL A 191 -11.40 -11.16 3.49
CA VAL A 191 -11.50 -11.98 4.70
C VAL A 191 -12.97 -12.31 4.99
N ALA A 192 -13.88 -11.33 4.95
CA ALA A 192 -15.30 -11.59 5.15
C ALA A 192 -15.90 -12.49 4.07
N ALA A 193 -15.56 -12.31 2.80
CA ALA A 193 -16.02 -13.17 1.71
C ALA A 193 -15.53 -14.61 1.88
N TYR A 194 -14.25 -14.78 2.22
CA TYR A 194 -13.65 -16.08 2.46
C TYR A 194 -14.30 -16.78 3.66
N LEU A 195 -14.41 -16.11 4.81
CA LEU A 195 -15.08 -16.67 5.99
C LEU A 195 -16.54 -17.03 5.68
N TYR A 196 -17.27 -16.19 4.95
CA TYR A 196 -18.65 -16.49 4.57
C TYR A 196 -18.76 -17.74 3.69
N GLN A 197 -17.85 -17.92 2.73
CA GLN A 197 -17.76 -19.13 1.90
C GLN A 197 -17.47 -20.40 2.72
N HIS A 198 -16.84 -20.26 3.89
CA HIS A 198 -16.51 -21.36 4.81
C HIS A 198 -17.52 -21.50 5.98
N GLY A 199 -18.73 -20.94 5.85
CA GLY A 199 -19.84 -21.16 6.79
C GLY A 199 -19.96 -20.16 7.94
N TYR A 200 -19.05 -19.18 8.03
CA TYR A 200 -19.12 -18.13 9.05
C TYR A 200 -20.10 -17.03 8.61
N HIS A 201 -21.37 -17.16 8.99
CA HIS A 201 -22.43 -16.25 8.51
C HIS A 201 -22.77 -15.09 9.46
N ARG A 202 -22.28 -15.10 10.71
CA ARG A 202 -22.54 -14.05 11.71
C ARG A 202 -21.56 -12.87 11.56
N ILE A 203 -21.59 -12.24 10.39
CA ILE A 203 -20.70 -11.15 10.01
C ILE A 203 -21.44 -9.81 10.06
N THR A 204 -20.89 -8.86 10.80
CA THR A 204 -21.40 -7.50 10.90
C THR A 204 -20.33 -6.49 10.50
N PHE A 205 -20.67 -5.52 9.65
CA PHE A 205 -19.81 -4.42 9.27
C PHE A 205 -20.23 -3.11 9.91
N CYS A 206 -19.26 -2.36 10.42
CA CYS A 206 -19.37 -0.93 10.70
C CYS A 206 -18.54 -0.17 9.66
N SER A 207 -19.17 0.55 8.75
CA SER A 207 -18.47 1.24 7.67
C SER A 207 -19.25 2.46 7.19
N ARG A 208 -18.52 3.52 6.79
CA ARG A 208 -19.07 4.68 6.07
C ARG A 208 -19.34 4.40 4.59
N GLN A 209 -18.73 3.35 4.05
CA GLN A 209 -18.96 2.91 2.68
C GLN A 209 -20.13 1.94 2.62
N GLN A 210 -20.83 1.91 1.48
CA GLN A 210 -21.86 0.92 1.22
C GLN A 210 -21.25 -0.48 1.25
N VAL A 211 -21.79 -1.32 2.15
CA VAL A 211 -21.40 -2.72 2.29
C VAL A 211 -22.33 -3.55 1.41
N THR A 212 -21.75 -4.33 0.49
CA THR A 212 -22.53 -5.25 -0.34
C THR A 212 -22.93 -6.47 0.48
N ALA A 213 -24.19 -6.92 0.32
CA ALA A 213 -24.76 -8.12 0.91
C ALA A 213 -23.84 -9.36 0.74
N PRO A 214 -23.94 -10.38 1.62
CA PRO A 214 -25.03 -10.70 2.55
C PRO A 214 -24.79 -10.29 4.02
N TYR A 215 -23.93 -9.31 4.28
CA TYR A 215 -23.52 -8.97 5.65
C TYR A 215 -24.51 -8.06 6.37
N ARG A 216 -24.59 -8.21 7.71
CA ARG A 216 -25.26 -7.21 8.55
C ARG A 216 -24.44 -5.93 8.56
N THR A 217 -25.10 -4.79 8.68
CA THR A 217 -24.43 -3.49 8.80
C THR A 217 -24.93 -2.77 10.04
N LEU A 218 -24.07 -1.97 10.65
CA LEU A 218 -24.42 -1.08 11.73
C LEU A 218 -23.78 0.29 11.51
N SER A 219 -24.45 1.32 12.03
CA SER A 219 -23.91 2.68 12.02
C SER A 219 -22.86 2.84 13.11
N ARG A 220 -21.93 3.77 12.91
CA ARG A 220 -20.89 4.07 13.89
C ARG A 220 -21.48 4.51 15.24
N GLU A 221 -22.59 5.23 15.20
CA GLU A 221 -23.28 5.79 16.36
C GLU A 221 -23.94 4.69 17.22
N THR A 222 -24.26 3.54 16.61
CA THR A 222 -24.85 2.38 17.28
C THR A 222 -23.82 1.30 17.66
N LEU A 223 -22.58 1.43 17.20
CA LEU A 223 -21.54 0.45 17.48
C LEU A 223 -21.21 0.48 18.98
N SER A 224 -21.14 -0.69 19.61
CA SER A 224 -20.44 -0.84 20.88
C SER A 224 -19.52 -2.04 20.86
N PHE A 225 -18.27 -1.82 21.30
CA PHE A 225 -17.27 -2.87 21.42
C PHE A 225 -17.53 -3.81 22.61
N ARG A 226 -18.51 -3.50 23.47
CA ARG A 226 -18.96 -4.37 24.57
C ARG A 226 -19.99 -5.42 24.14
N GLN A 227 -20.52 -5.30 22.92
CA GLN A 227 -21.39 -6.34 22.36
C GLN A 227 -20.60 -7.64 22.11
N PRO A 228 -21.27 -8.82 22.07
CA PRO A 228 -20.62 -10.13 22.01
C PRO A 228 -20.05 -10.46 20.63
N TYR A 229 -19.20 -9.57 20.09
CA TYR A 229 -18.32 -9.86 18.97
C TYR A 229 -17.11 -10.62 19.50
N ASP A 230 -17.01 -11.88 19.12
CA ASP A 230 -15.92 -12.78 19.48
C ASP A 230 -14.63 -12.42 18.77
N VAL A 231 -14.75 -11.85 17.57
CA VAL A 231 -13.63 -11.49 16.70
C VAL A 231 -13.89 -10.13 16.06
N ILE A 232 -12.89 -9.25 16.09
CA ILE A 232 -12.96 -7.91 15.52
C ILE A 232 -11.84 -7.72 14.50
N PHE A 233 -12.17 -7.20 13.32
CA PHE A 233 -11.22 -6.84 12.27
C PHE A 233 -11.20 -5.32 12.07
N PHE A 234 -10.07 -4.67 12.32
CA PHE A 234 -9.85 -3.27 11.96
C PHE A 234 -9.19 -3.19 10.58
N GLY A 235 -9.87 -2.50 9.66
CA GLY A 235 -9.41 -2.32 8.28
C GLY A 235 -10.05 -1.06 7.69
N SER A 236 -9.77 0.10 8.29
CA SER A 236 -10.35 1.40 8.00
C SER A 236 -9.29 2.50 8.01
N SER A 237 -9.50 3.57 7.23
CA SER A 237 -8.72 4.81 7.33
C SER A 237 -9.17 5.71 8.49
N GLU A 238 -10.17 5.30 9.27
CA GLU A 238 -10.68 6.02 10.43
C GLU A 238 -9.76 5.86 11.64
N SER A 239 -9.60 6.94 12.40
CA SER A 239 -8.80 6.92 13.62
C SER A 239 -9.57 6.23 14.75
N ALA A 240 -8.86 5.49 15.61
CA ALA A 240 -9.44 4.90 16.83
C ALA A 240 -10.18 5.93 17.69
N SER A 241 -9.68 7.17 17.74
CA SER A 241 -10.30 8.30 18.48
C SER A 241 -11.71 8.67 18.01
N GLN A 242 -12.12 8.21 16.82
CA GLN A 242 -13.45 8.45 16.26
C GLN A 242 -14.51 7.47 16.79
N PHE A 243 -14.13 6.50 17.62
CA PHE A 243 -15.01 5.52 18.23
C PHE A 243 -15.10 5.77 19.74
N SER A 244 -16.28 6.16 20.23
CA SER A 244 -16.45 6.68 21.60
C SER A 244 -16.19 5.66 22.72
N ASP A 245 -16.53 4.39 22.52
CA ASP A 245 -16.35 3.33 23.52
C ASP A 245 -15.19 2.39 23.19
N LEU A 246 -14.32 2.74 22.24
CA LEU A 246 -13.17 1.93 21.85
C LEU A 246 -12.01 2.09 22.85
N SER A 247 -11.77 1.06 23.65
CA SER A 247 -10.79 1.05 24.73
C SER A 247 -10.28 -0.36 25.01
N CYS A 248 -9.21 -0.51 25.78
CA CYS A 248 -8.72 -1.83 26.21
C CYS A 248 -9.80 -2.56 27.02
N GLU A 249 -10.50 -1.83 27.88
CA GLU A 249 -11.55 -2.33 28.77
C GLU A 249 -12.78 -2.81 27.98
N SER A 250 -13.19 -2.07 26.95
CA SER A 250 -14.31 -2.50 26.10
C SER A 250 -13.91 -3.71 25.25
N LEU A 251 -12.68 -3.76 24.74
CA LEU A 251 -12.17 -4.92 24.02
C LEU A 251 -12.02 -6.16 24.93
N ALA A 252 -11.54 -6.01 26.15
CA ALA A 252 -11.38 -7.10 27.12
C ALA A 252 -12.70 -7.56 27.76
N SER A 253 -13.80 -6.84 27.57
CA SER A 253 -15.11 -7.18 28.18
C SER A 253 -15.70 -8.50 27.70
N ILE A 254 -15.23 -9.04 26.56
CA ILE A 254 -15.63 -10.35 26.05
C ILE A 254 -14.46 -11.32 26.19
N PRO A 255 -14.61 -12.41 26.97
CA PRO A 255 -13.56 -13.40 27.18
C PRO A 255 -13.08 -14.02 25.86
N LYS A 256 -11.76 -14.26 25.76
CA LYS A 256 -11.13 -14.90 24.59
C LYS A 256 -11.44 -14.18 23.26
N ARG A 257 -11.69 -12.87 23.29
CA ARG A 257 -11.86 -12.08 22.07
C ARG A 257 -10.56 -12.07 21.27
N ILE A 258 -10.67 -12.08 19.94
CA ILE A 258 -9.54 -11.89 19.03
C ILE A 258 -9.73 -10.57 18.27
N VAL A 259 -8.68 -9.78 18.19
CA VAL A 259 -8.64 -8.52 17.46
C VAL A 259 -7.56 -8.62 16.40
N PHE A 260 -7.97 -8.57 15.14
CA PHE A 260 -7.08 -8.41 14.00
C PHE A 260 -7.01 -6.93 13.63
N ASP A 261 -5.81 -6.35 13.64
CA ASP A 261 -5.57 -4.98 13.20
C ASP A 261 -4.79 -4.96 11.88
N PHE A 262 -5.53 -4.83 10.78
CA PHE A 262 -4.97 -4.73 9.44
C PHE A 262 -4.58 -3.30 9.06
N ASN A 263 -4.80 -2.33 9.94
CA ASN A 263 -4.46 -0.94 9.66
C ASN A 263 -2.95 -0.73 9.75
N VAL A 264 -2.43 0.08 8.84
CA VAL A 264 -1.09 0.65 8.91
C VAL A 264 -1.21 2.13 8.56
N PRO A 265 -1.12 3.05 9.53
CA PRO A 265 -0.82 2.84 10.95
C PRO A 265 -1.85 2.02 11.71
N ARG A 266 -1.41 1.25 12.71
CA ARG A 266 -2.30 0.47 13.58
C ARG A 266 -3.30 1.38 14.28
N THR A 267 -4.47 0.83 14.51
CA THR A 267 -5.55 1.44 15.29
C THR A 267 -5.08 1.74 16.71
N PHE A 268 -4.25 0.86 17.27
CA PHE A 268 -3.74 0.99 18.63
C PHE A 268 -2.22 0.97 18.68
N LEU A 269 -1.67 1.83 19.54
CA LEU A 269 -0.26 1.82 19.93
C LEU A 269 -0.17 1.37 21.38
N TRP A 270 -0.02 0.06 21.56
CA TRP A 270 0.13 -0.52 22.89
C TRP A 270 1.58 -0.36 23.37
N LYS A 271 1.75 0.10 24.62
CA LYS A 271 3.07 0.07 25.29
C LYS A 271 3.45 -1.35 25.71
N GLU A 272 2.44 -2.13 26.11
CA GLU A 272 2.55 -3.51 26.57
C GLU A 272 1.46 -4.36 25.91
N THR A 273 1.65 -5.66 25.84
CA THR A 273 0.65 -6.57 25.27
C THR A 273 -0.65 -6.46 26.06
N PRO A 274 -1.79 -6.17 25.42
CA PRO A 274 -3.05 -6.05 26.13
C PRO A 274 -3.43 -7.38 26.79
N THR A 275 -3.93 -7.32 28.02
CA THR A 275 -4.43 -8.49 28.76
C THR A 275 -5.95 -8.62 28.61
N GLY A 276 -6.45 -9.85 28.48
CA GLY A 276 -7.89 -10.13 28.43
C GLY A 276 -8.46 -10.37 27.02
N PHE A 277 -7.69 -10.09 25.97
CA PHE A 277 -8.00 -10.46 24.59
C PHE A 277 -6.72 -10.70 23.79
N VAL A 278 -6.85 -11.33 22.62
CA VAL A 278 -5.75 -11.61 21.70
C VAL A 278 -5.68 -10.48 20.67
N TYR A 279 -4.52 -9.87 20.49
CA TYR A 279 -4.30 -8.80 19.52
C TYR A 279 -3.26 -9.21 18.48
N LEU A 280 -3.64 -9.19 17.20
CA LEU A 280 -2.81 -9.63 16.08
C LEU A 280 -2.76 -8.53 15.03
N ASP A 281 -1.58 -7.96 14.78
CA ASP A 281 -1.41 -6.97 13.72
C ASP A 281 -1.09 -7.62 12.36
N ILE A 282 -1.07 -6.79 11.31
CA ILE A 282 -0.80 -7.26 9.95
C ILE A 282 0.55 -7.98 9.80
N ASP A 283 1.55 -7.68 10.64
CA ASP A 283 2.88 -8.30 10.54
C ASP A 283 2.88 -9.69 11.12
N PHE A 284 2.19 -9.93 12.23
CA PHE A 284 1.96 -11.28 12.72
C PHE A 284 1.32 -12.17 11.63
N ILE A 285 0.30 -11.65 10.95
CA ILE A 285 -0.37 -12.39 9.86
C ILE A 285 0.57 -12.59 8.68
N SER A 286 1.37 -11.58 8.35
CA SER A 286 2.36 -11.65 7.27
C SER A 286 3.43 -12.70 7.55
N GLU A 287 3.90 -12.83 8.80
CA GLU A 287 4.83 -13.86 9.22
C GLU A 287 4.23 -15.27 9.10
N CYS A 288 2.96 -15.45 9.50
CA CYS A 288 2.26 -16.73 9.33
C CYS A 288 2.12 -17.12 7.85
N VAL A 289 1.78 -16.15 6.98
CA VAL A 289 1.74 -16.35 5.53
C VAL A 289 3.12 -16.75 5.01
N GLN A 290 4.18 -16.03 5.39
CA GLN A 290 5.55 -16.33 4.93
C GLN A 290 6.05 -17.69 5.38
N LYS A 291 5.75 -18.13 6.60
CA LYS A 291 6.11 -19.47 7.12
C LYS A 291 5.49 -20.59 6.29
N ARG A 292 4.31 -20.36 5.71
CA ARG A 292 3.60 -21.33 4.86
C ARG A 292 4.01 -21.25 3.39
N LEU A 293 4.46 -20.09 2.91
CA LEU A 293 4.90 -19.91 1.53
C LEU A 293 6.27 -20.59 1.30
N GLN A 294 6.26 -21.74 0.64
CA GLN A 294 7.45 -22.37 0.06
C GLN A 294 7.77 -21.76 -1.31
N CYS A 295 8.15 -20.48 -1.36
CA CYS A 295 8.57 -19.90 -2.65
C CYS A 295 9.97 -20.39 -3.02
N THR A 296 10.10 -21.05 -4.17
CA THR A 296 11.41 -21.36 -4.74
C THR A 296 12.10 -20.06 -5.17
N LYS A 297 13.31 -19.80 -4.63
CA LYS A 297 14.10 -18.60 -4.97
C LYS A 297 14.34 -18.48 -6.48
N GLU A 298 14.40 -19.60 -7.19
CA GLU A 298 14.61 -19.67 -8.64
C GLU A 298 13.45 -19.05 -9.45
N GLY A 299 12.20 -19.33 -9.09
CA GLY A 299 11.02 -18.77 -9.76
C GLY A 299 10.98 -17.24 -9.62
N VAL A 300 11.25 -16.74 -8.41
CA VAL A 300 11.34 -15.30 -8.12
C VAL A 300 12.48 -14.65 -8.89
N ASN A 301 13.65 -15.28 -8.97
CA ASN A 301 14.80 -14.73 -9.68
C ASN A 301 14.56 -14.64 -11.20
N LYS A 302 13.99 -15.69 -11.81
CA LYS A 302 13.60 -15.68 -13.22
C LYS A 302 12.56 -14.58 -13.51
N ALA A 303 11.59 -14.45 -12.63
CA ALA A 303 10.56 -13.41 -12.70
C ALA A 303 11.15 -11.98 -12.66
N LYS A 304 12.07 -11.73 -11.71
CA LYS A 304 12.79 -10.45 -11.62
C LYS A 304 13.61 -10.15 -12.87
N LEU A 305 14.28 -11.16 -13.44
CA LEU A 305 15.06 -10.99 -14.67
C LEU A 305 14.18 -10.57 -15.85
N LEU A 306 13.06 -11.26 -16.08
CA LEU A 306 12.12 -10.94 -17.15
C LEU A 306 11.60 -9.51 -17.04
N LEU A 307 11.21 -9.09 -15.83
CA LEU A 307 10.76 -7.72 -15.61
C LEU A 307 11.86 -6.68 -15.74
N THR A 308 13.10 -7.01 -15.39
CA THR A 308 14.25 -6.13 -15.59
C THR A 308 14.47 -5.89 -17.08
N CYS A 309 14.36 -6.94 -17.91
CA CYS A 309 14.41 -6.81 -19.37
C CYS A 309 13.27 -5.94 -19.91
N ALA A 310 12.04 -6.14 -19.42
CA ALA A 310 10.89 -5.33 -19.81
C ALA A 310 11.07 -3.85 -19.41
N ALA A 311 11.57 -3.59 -18.20
CA ALA A 311 11.87 -2.25 -17.71
C ALA A 311 12.96 -1.58 -18.55
N LYS A 312 14.03 -2.30 -18.91
CA LYS A 312 15.09 -1.79 -19.81
C LYS A 312 14.53 -1.37 -21.17
N LYS A 313 13.70 -2.22 -21.78
CA LYS A 313 13.04 -1.89 -23.05
C LYS A 313 12.18 -0.63 -22.94
N GLN A 314 11.38 -0.49 -21.88
CA GLN A 314 10.54 0.70 -21.70
C GLN A 314 11.35 1.94 -21.35
N TRP A 315 12.47 1.79 -20.64
CA TRP A 315 13.42 2.86 -20.35
C TRP A 315 14.05 3.43 -21.63
N GLU A 316 14.51 2.58 -22.55
CA GLU A 316 15.06 3.03 -23.85
C GLU A 316 14.02 3.78 -24.68
N ILE A 317 12.74 3.36 -24.64
CA ILE A 317 11.64 4.07 -25.31
C ILE A 317 11.39 5.42 -24.63
N TYR A 318 11.43 5.46 -23.30
CA TYR A 318 11.28 6.68 -22.51
C TYR A 318 12.38 7.69 -22.84
N GLU A 319 13.65 7.28 -22.85
CA GLU A 319 14.79 8.16 -23.18
C GLU A 319 14.64 8.81 -24.56
N LYS A 320 14.25 8.01 -25.56
CA LYS A 320 13.99 8.51 -26.92
C LYS A 320 12.85 9.52 -26.96
N LYS A 321 11.77 9.29 -26.21
CA LYS A 321 10.63 10.21 -26.18
C LYS A 321 10.93 11.49 -25.41
N SER A 322 11.62 11.37 -24.29
CA SER A 322 11.99 12.50 -23.42
C SER A 322 12.93 13.45 -24.16
N SER A 323 13.93 12.94 -24.89
CA SER A 323 14.85 13.77 -25.68
C SER A 323 14.14 14.61 -26.76
N HIS A 324 13.12 14.06 -27.43
CA HIS A 324 12.31 14.81 -28.39
C HIS A 324 11.43 15.88 -27.74
N ILE A 325 10.94 15.67 -26.52
CA ILE A 325 10.16 16.68 -25.77
C ILE A 325 11.07 17.84 -25.40
N THR A 326 12.27 17.57 -24.86
CA THR A 326 13.25 18.59 -24.52
C THR A 326 13.65 19.41 -25.75
N GLN A 327 13.90 18.77 -26.90
CA GLN A 327 14.23 19.46 -28.16
C GLN A 327 13.11 20.39 -28.65
N ARG A 328 11.83 19.99 -28.53
CA ARG A 328 10.68 20.84 -28.91
C ARG A 328 10.47 22.02 -27.97
N GLN A 329 10.75 21.88 -26.68
CA GLN A 329 10.67 22.99 -25.72
C GLN A 329 11.79 24.00 -25.95
N ILE A 330 12.99 23.56 -26.35
CA ILE A 330 14.12 24.45 -26.69
C ILE A 330 13.85 25.19 -28.02
N SER A 331 13.25 24.54 -29.02
CA SER A 331 12.93 25.18 -30.31
C SER A 331 11.69 26.09 -30.28
N SER A 332 10.94 26.11 -29.17
CA SER A 332 9.80 27.01 -28.94
C SER A 332 9.98 27.79 -27.64
N PRO A 333 10.96 28.71 -27.54
CA PRO A 333 11.06 29.55 -26.35
C PRO A 333 9.80 30.42 -26.30
N ARG A 334 9.03 30.32 -25.21
CA ARG A 334 7.96 31.28 -24.92
C ARG A 334 8.60 32.66 -24.82
N ILE A 335 8.48 33.45 -25.88
CA ILE A 335 8.81 34.88 -25.85
C ILE A 335 7.88 35.49 -24.79
N PRO A 336 8.39 36.12 -23.72
CA PRO A 336 7.55 36.88 -22.84
C PRO A 336 6.97 38.02 -23.68
N SER A 337 5.65 38.08 -23.82
CA SER A 337 4.99 39.24 -24.42
C SER A 337 5.27 40.45 -23.54
N VAL A 338 6.28 41.21 -23.94
CA VAL A 338 6.55 42.56 -23.41
C VAL A 338 5.38 43.44 -23.82
N LEU A 339 4.74 44.02 -22.80
CA LEU A 339 3.93 45.24 -22.75
C LEU A 339 3.45 45.86 -24.07
N SER A 340 2.16 46.14 -24.17
CA SER A 340 1.67 47.39 -24.80
C SER A 340 0.35 47.81 -24.15
N TYR A 341 0.44 48.95 -23.45
CA TYR A 341 -0.58 49.94 -23.02
C TYR A 341 -2.03 49.53 -22.78
#